data_AF-A0A4U1CHQ5-F1
#
_entry.id   AF-A0A4U1CHQ5-F1
#
_cell.length_a   1.000
_cell.length_b   1.000
_cell.length_c   1.000
_cell.angle_alpha   90.00
_cell.angle_beta   90.00
_cell.angle_gamma   90.00
#
_symmetry.space_group_name_H-M   'P 1'
#
loop_
_entity.id
_entity.type
_entity.pdbx_description
1 polymer ?
#
loop_
_entity_poly.entity_id
_entity_poly.type
_entity_poly.pdbx_seq_one_letter_code
_entity_poly.pdbx_strand_id
1 'polypeptide(L)'
;MYRKDLITSEIEKLAQVLARIMGLKVELKLEEAEKLFEETMLNSFGLSNEIIQNADLSFFENWLQASNLPPEKLDSLSEFLYYELGGNESRNEIIAPKLNLIYEELSNRHKIVHLTNLHRQKIIQQYL
;
A
#
# COMPACT_ATOMS: atom_id res chain seq x y z
N MET A 1 -6.84 -8.68 -24.90
CA MET A 1 -5.65 -7.83 -25.07
C MET A 1 -5.84 -6.53 -24.30
N TYR A 2 -6.59 -5.55 -24.81
CA TYR A 2 -6.65 -4.18 -24.27
C TYR A 2 -6.72 -4.00 -22.74
N ARG A 3 -7.60 -4.70 -22.02
CA ARG A 3 -7.75 -4.49 -20.56
C ARG A 3 -6.56 -4.99 -19.73
N LYS A 4 -5.92 -6.10 -20.14
CA LYS A 4 -4.75 -6.65 -19.44
C LYS A 4 -3.52 -5.77 -19.69
N ASP A 5 -3.37 -5.26 -20.91
CA ASP A 5 -2.26 -4.39 -21.29
C ASP A 5 -2.33 -3.04 -20.55
N LEU A 6 -3.55 -2.51 -20.35
CA LEU A 6 -3.79 -1.29 -19.56
C LEU A 6 -3.44 -1.47 -18.08
N ILE A 7 -3.89 -2.55 -17.43
CA ILE A 7 -3.56 -2.82 -16.03
C ILE A 7 -2.05 -3.00 -15.87
N THR A 8 -1.41 -3.77 -16.76
CA THR A 8 0.04 -3.99 -16.72
C THR A 8 0.81 -2.67 -16.80
N SER A 9 0.43 -1.78 -17.73
CA SER A 9 1.05 -0.46 -17.84
C SER A 9 0.81 0.41 -16.60
N GLU A 10 -0.34 0.29 -15.94
CA GLU A 10 -0.61 0.99 -14.68
C GLU A 10 0.28 0.47 -13.55
N ILE A 11 0.43 -0.85 -13.41
CA ILE A 11 1.31 -1.46 -12.40
C ILE A 11 2.78 -1.06 -12.64
N GLU A 12 3.24 -1.05 -13.89
CA GLU A 12 4.58 -0.59 -14.24
C GLU A 12 4.82 0.88 -13.84
N LYS A 13 3.83 1.75 -14.07
CA LYS A 13 3.89 3.15 -13.64
C LYS A 13 3.95 3.27 -12.13
N LEU A 14 3.13 2.51 -11.40
CA LEU A 14 3.15 2.49 -9.95
C LEU A 14 4.50 2.04 -9.39
N ALA A 15 5.11 1.01 -9.99
CA ALA A 15 6.45 0.56 -9.61
C ALA A 15 7.52 1.65 -9.85
N GLN A 16 7.45 2.37 -10.97
CA GLN A 16 8.34 3.50 -11.26
C GLN A 16 8.16 4.65 -10.26
N VAL A 17 6.91 4.97 -9.89
CA VAL A 17 6.60 5.99 -8.90
C VAL A 17 7.15 5.58 -7.53
N LEU A 18 6.96 4.33 -7.11
CA LEU A 18 7.51 3.83 -5.86
C LEU A 18 9.04 3.90 -5.84
N ALA A 19 9.70 3.46 -6.91
CA ALA A 19 11.15 3.58 -7.05
C ALA A 19 11.64 5.04 -6.93
N ARG A 20 10.88 5.99 -7.51
CA ARG A 20 11.17 7.42 -7.38
C ARG A 20 11.01 7.92 -5.94
N ILE A 21 9.95 7.53 -5.23
CA ILE A 21 9.75 7.86 -3.81
C ILE A 21 10.92 7.33 -2.99
N MET A 22 11.32 6.07 -3.20
CA MET A 22 12.47 5.47 -2.51
C MET A 22 13.77 6.24 -2.80
N GLY A 23 14.00 6.63 -4.06
CA GLY A 23 15.16 7.46 -4.44
C GLY A 23 15.18 8.81 -3.72
N LEU A 24 14.03 9.50 -3.64
CA LEU A 24 13.92 10.77 -2.90
C LEU A 24 14.20 10.60 -1.40
N LYS A 25 13.74 9.50 -0.79
CA LYS A 25 14.06 9.19 0.62
C LYS A 25 15.57 8.99 0.84
N VAL A 26 16.26 8.30 -0.08
CA VAL A 26 17.72 8.12 -0.04
C VAL A 26 18.45 9.46 -0.19
N GLU A 27 17.94 10.35 -1.04
CA GLU A 27 18.46 11.72 -1.22
C GLU A 27 18.10 12.67 -0.07
N LEU A 28 17.43 12.19 0.99
CA LEU A 28 16.92 12.98 2.12
C LEU A 28 15.91 14.07 1.74
N LYS A 29 15.28 13.97 0.56
CA LYS A 29 14.20 14.85 0.09
C LYS A 29 12.85 14.35 0.61
N LEU A 30 12.72 14.31 1.94
CA LEU A 30 11.58 13.66 2.62
C LEU A 30 10.23 14.33 2.32
N GLU A 31 10.19 15.66 2.24
CA GLU A 31 8.96 16.39 1.91
C GLU A 31 8.47 16.09 0.49
N GLU A 32 9.38 16.01 -0.48
CA GLU A 32 9.04 15.65 -1.86
C GLU A 32 8.56 14.20 -1.96
N ALA A 33 9.20 13.29 -1.21
CA ALA A 33 8.83 11.89 -1.14
C ALA A 33 7.42 11.72 -0.54
N GLU A 34 7.14 12.39 0.58
CA GLU A 34 5.83 12.31 1.25
C GLU A 34 4.73 12.91 0.36
N LYS A 35 4.98 14.07 -0.25
CA LYS A 35 4.02 14.68 -1.18
C LYS A 35 3.69 13.76 -2.35
N LEU A 36 4.70 13.16 -2.97
CA LEU A 36 4.49 12.22 -4.08
C LEU A 36 3.75 10.96 -3.61
N PHE A 37 4.03 10.48 -2.40
CA PHE A 37 3.31 9.37 -1.79
C PHE A 37 1.83 9.70 -1.59
N GLU A 38 1.50 10.81 -0.94
CA GLU A 38 0.12 11.24 -0.67
C GLU A 38 -0.66 11.47 -1.98
N GLU A 39 -0.06 12.14 -2.96
CA GLU A 39 -0.65 12.32 -4.30
C GLU A 39 -0.91 10.97 -4.98
N THR A 40 -0.01 10.00 -4.82
CA THR A 40 -0.18 8.66 -5.40
C THR A 40 -1.29 7.88 -4.70
N MET A 41 -1.33 7.91 -3.36
CA MET A 41 -2.39 7.28 -2.56
C MET A 41 -3.78 7.78 -2.99
N LEU A 42 -3.92 9.10 -3.12
CA LEU A 42 -5.18 9.70 -3.52
C LEU A 42 -5.52 9.43 -5.00
N ASN A 43 -4.61 9.75 -5.92
CA ASN A 43 -4.93 9.75 -7.35
C ASN A 43 -4.97 8.35 -7.96
N SER A 44 -4.10 7.45 -7.50
CA SER A 44 -4.06 6.08 -8.01
C SER A 44 -5.00 5.19 -7.23
N PHE A 45 -5.01 5.22 -5.90
CA PHE A 45 -5.79 4.27 -5.11
C PHE A 45 -7.13 4.80 -4.62
N GLY A 46 -7.37 6.12 -4.70
CA GLY A 46 -8.56 6.72 -4.09
C GLY A 46 -8.51 6.67 -2.56
N LEU A 47 -7.32 6.60 -1.99
CA LEU A 47 -7.08 6.46 -0.55
C LEU A 47 -6.54 7.80 -0.02
N SER A 48 -7.36 8.51 0.77
CA SER A 48 -6.95 9.78 1.35
C SER A 48 -6.01 9.57 2.53
N ASN A 49 -5.15 10.56 2.79
CA ASN A 49 -4.26 10.53 3.95
C ASN A 49 -5.04 10.48 5.27
N GLU A 50 -6.23 11.07 5.33
CA GLU A 50 -7.12 10.99 6.49
C GLU A 50 -7.48 9.53 6.85
N ILE A 51 -7.74 8.68 5.85
CA ILE A 51 -8.05 7.26 6.07
C ILE A 51 -6.78 6.49 6.47
N ILE A 52 -5.63 6.83 5.89
CA ILE A 52 -4.34 6.19 6.20
C ILE A 52 -3.93 6.46 7.65
N GLN A 53 -4.02 7.72 8.08
CA GLN A 53 -3.60 8.16 9.41
C GLN A 53 -4.64 7.90 10.50
N ASN A 54 -5.86 7.50 10.13
CA ASN A 54 -6.89 7.19 11.12
C ASN A 54 -6.46 6.00 11.98
N ALA A 55 -6.50 6.19 13.30
CA ALA A 55 -6.22 5.15 14.27
C ALA A 55 -7.35 4.10 14.34
N ASP A 56 -8.59 4.51 14.03
CA ASP A 56 -9.72 3.59 13.93
C ASP A 56 -9.64 2.83 12.59
N LEU A 57 -9.25 1.56 12.69
CA LEU A 57 -9.06 0.65 11.58
C LEU A 57 -10.34 0.46 10.75
N SER A 58 -11.52 0.65 11.34
CA SER A 58 -12.80 0.44 10.65
C SER A 58 -12.98 1.39 9.46
N PHE A 59 -12.39 2.60 9.49
CA PHE A 59 -12.41 3.52 8.35
C PHE A 59 -11.66 2.94 7.15
N PHE A 60 -10.51 2.33 7.40
CA PHE A 60 -9.71 1.69 6.36
C PHE A 60 -10.39 0.41 5.85
N GLU A 61 -10.97 -0.39 6.75
CA GLU A 61 -11.71 -1.60 6.37
C GLU A 61 -12.91 -1.27 5.47
N ASN A 62 -13.71 -0.26 5.86
CA ASN A 62 -14.84 0.21 5.06
C ASN A 62 -14.39 0.73 3.69
N TRP A 63 -13.30 1.49 3.65
CA TRP A 63 -12.70 1.92 2.39
C TRP A 63 -12.26 0.74 1.54
N LEU A 64 -11.57 -0.25 2.11
CA LEU A 64 -11.06 -1.42 1.39
C LEU A 64 -12.21 -2.23 0.78
N GLN A 65 -13.27 -2.47 1.54
CA GLN A 65 -14.46 -3.19 1.07
C GLN A 65 -15.24 -2.43 -0.02
N ALA A 66 -15.31 -1.10 0.09
CA ALA A 66 -15.93 -0.24 -0.92
C ALA A 66 -15.03 -0.02 -2.15
N SER A 67 -13.71 -0.21 -2.00
CA SER A 67 -12.76 -0.09 -3.09
C SER A 67 -12.99 -1.22 -4.08
N ASN A 68 -13.19 -0.88 -5.35
CA ASN A 68 -13.28 -1.87 -6.43
C ASN A 68 -11.91 -2.05 -7.10
N LEU A 69 -10.85 -2.05 -6.28
CA LEU A 69 -9.47 -2.15 -6.77
C LEU A 69 -9.22 -3.58 -7.29
N PRO A 70 -8.63 -3.73 -8.50
CA PRO A 70 -8.22 -5.03 -8.96
C PRO A 70 -7.08 -5.58 -8.08
N PRO A 71 -6.92 -6.91 -7.98
CA PRO A 71 -5.93 -7.53 -7.11
C PRO A 71 -4.51 -7.05 -7.35
N GLU A 72 -4.12 -6.82 -8.61
CA GLU A 72 -2.76 -6.36 -8.96
C GLU A 72 -2.47 -4.96 -8.39
N LYS A 73 -3.52 -4.14 -8.27
CA LYS A 73 -3.43 -2.80 -7.70
C LYS A 73 -3.47 -2.82 -6.18
N LEU A 74 -4.22 -3.73 -5.57
CA LEU A 74 -4.13 -4.00 -4.13
C LEU A 74 -2.76 -4.52 -3.72
N ASP A 75 -2.16 -5.40 -4.51
CA ASP A 75 -0.79 -5.88 -4.30
C ASP A 75 0.21 -4.73 -4.40
N SER A 76 0.07 -3.87 -5.43
CA SER A 76 0.88 -2.64 -5.53
C SER A 76 0.69 -1.71 -4.33
N LEU A 77 -0.53 -1.48 -3.85
CA LEU A 77 -0.78 -0.67 -2.65
C LEU A 77 -0.06 -1.24 -1.43
N SER A 78 -0.03 -2.56 -1.29
CA SER A 78 0.67 -3.22 -0.18
C SER A 78 2.18 -2.93 -0.20
N GLU A 79 2.80 -2.81 -1.37
CA GLU A 79 4.21 -2.40 -1.50
C GLU A 79 4.41 -0.99 -0.95
N PHE A 80 3.60 -0.03 -1.39
CA PHE A 80 3.69 1.37 -0.94
C PHE A 80 3.57 1.49 0.58
N LEU A 81 2.57 0.85 1.17
CA LEU A 81 2.38 0.88 2.63
C LEU A 81 3.49 0.13 3.38
N TYR A 82 4.02 -0.96 2.83
CA TYR A 82 5.11 -1.70 3.47
C TYR A 82 6.39 -0.86 3.59
N TYR A 83 6.70 -0.03 2.60
CA TYR A 83 7.85 0.88 2.63
C TYR A 83 7.69 2.08 3.58
N GLU A 84 6.53 2.25 4.20
CA GLU A 84 6.31 3.20 5.29
C GLU A 84 6.70 2.64 6.66
N LEU A 85 6.92 1.32 6.76
CA LEU A 85 7.32 0.67 7.99
C LEU A 85 8.82 0.86 8.29
N GLY A 86 9.16 0.76 9.58
CA GLY A 86 10.54 0.65 10.08
C GLY A 86 11.21 1.98 10.43
N GLY A 87 10.60 3.12 10.09
CA GLY A 87 11.15 4.44 10.43
C GLY A 87 10.64 5.04 11.75
N ASN A 88 9.43 4.67 12.19
CA ASN A 88 8.77 5.26 13.36
C ASN A 88 7.77 4.26 13.96
N GLU A 89 7.86 4.00 15.27
CA GLU A 89 6.99 3.06 15.99
C GLU A 89 5.50 3.41 15.87
N SER A 90 5.13 4.68 16.08
CA SER A 90 3.75 5.15 15.94
C SER A 90 3.23 5.00 14.50
N ARG A 91 4.09 5.20 13.49
CA ARG A 91 3.69 4.96 12.09
C ARG A 91 3.52 3.46 11.81
N ASN A 92 4.34 2.61 12.43
CA ASN A 92 4.21 1.17 12.31
C ASN A 92 2.88 0.67 12.88
N GLU A 93 2.48 1.13 14.07
CA GLU A 93 1.21 0.78 14.71
C GLU A 93 -0.02 1.18 13.87
N ILE A 94 0.07 2.29 13.13
CA ILE A 94 -1.00 2.77 12.25
C ILE A 94 -1.06 1.96 10.94
N ILE A 95 0.08 1.64 10.36
CA ILE A 95 0.19 1.06 9.00
C ILE A 95 0.12 -0.47 9.01
N ALA A 96 0.69 -1.14 10.02
CA ALA A 96 0.74 -2.60 10.07
C ALA A 96 -0.65 -3.27 10.08
N PRO A 97 -1.66 -2.81 10.85
CA PRO A 97 -2.99 -3.40 10.79
C PRO A 97 -3.65 -3.26 9.42
N LYS A 98 -3.45 -2.12 8.76
CA LYS A 98 -3.98 -1.83 7.41
C LYS A 98 -3.36 -2.73 6.35
N LEU A 99 -2.04 -2.93 6.43
CA LEU A 99 -1.33 -3.91 5.60
C LEU A 99 -1.85 -5.32 5.81
N ASN A 100 -2.10 -5.72 7.05
CA ASN A 100 -2.64 -7.03 7.35
C ASN A 100 -4.02 -7.24 6.69
N LEU A 101 -4.91 -6.24 6.73
CA LEU A 101 -6.20 -6.30 6.03
C LEU A 101 -6.05 -6.45 4.51
N ILE A 102 -5.09 -5.76 3.87
CA ILE A 102 -4.84 -5.93 2.42
C ILE A 102 -4.38 -7.36 2.12
N TYR A 103 -3.46 -7.91 2.90
CA TYR A 103 -2.98 -9.28 2.70
C TYR A 103 -4.09 -10.32 2.91
N GLU A 104 -4.96 -10.10 3.90
CA GLU A 104 -6.15 -10.92 4.10
C GLU A 104 -7.13 -10.82 2.92
N GLU A 105 -7.37 -9.63 2.38
CA GLU A 105 -8.24 -9.45 1.21
C GLU A 105 -7.67 -10.14 -0.04
N LEU A 106 -6.37 -9.99 -0.30
CA LEU A 106 -5.68 -10.67 -1.40
C LEU A 106 -5.76 -12.20 -1.29
N SER A 107 -5.53 -12.73 -0.09
CA SER A 107 -5.58 -14.17 0.17
C SER A 107 -7.02 -14.72 0.13
N ASN A 108 -7.96 -14.06 0.80
CA ASN A 108 -9.31 -14.56 1.01
C ASN A 108 -10.18 -14.36 -0.22
N ARG A 109 -10.21 -13.15 -0.79
CA ARG A 109 -11.08 -12.82 -1.93
C ARG A 109 -10.44 -13.20 -3.26
N HIS A 110 -9.16 -12.91 -3.45
CA HIS A 110 -8.51 -13.11 -4.75
C HIS A 110 -7.75 -14.44 -4.87
N LYS A 111 -7.61 -15.19 -3.77
CA LYS A 111 -6.82 -16.43 -3.70
C LYS A 111 -5.36 -16.24 -4.14
N ILE A 112 -4.86 -15.02 -3.97
CA ILE A 112 -3.49 -14.64 -4.28
C ILE A 112 -2.67 -14.80 -3.01
N VAL A 113 -1.81 -15.81 -3.02
CA VAL A 113 -0.89 -16.08 -1.93
C VAL A 113 0.53 -15.95 -2.46
N HIS A 114 1.08 -14.75 -2.41
CA HIS A 114 2.48 -14.51 -2.71
C HIS A 114 3.34 -14.90 -1.50
N LEU A 115 4.39 -15.68 -1.73
CA LEU A 115 5.40 -16.03 -0.70
C LEU A 115 5.96 -14.77 -0.02
N THR A 116 6.15 -13.70 -0.79
CA THR A 116 6.57 -12.39 -0.29
C THR A 116 5.54 -11.81 0.69
N ASN A 117 4.26 -11.83 0.36
CA ASN A 117 3.20 -11.30 1.22
C ASN A 117 3.06 -12.11 2.51
N LEU A 118 3.18 -13.44 2.45
CA LEU A 118 3.22 -14.29 3.65
C LEU A 118 4.43 -13.97 4.54
N HIS A 119 5.60 -13.76 3.96
CA HIS A 119 6.79 -13.38 4.71
C HIS A 119 6.63 -12.00 5.37
N ARG A 120 6.13 -11.02 4.62
CA ARG A 120 5.84 -9.67 5.14
C ARG A 120 4.77 -9.69 6.20
N GLN A 121 3.72 -10.50 6.05
CA GLN A 121 2.68 -10.66 7.05
C GLN A 121 3.29 -11.14 8.38
N LYS A 122 4.23 -12.10 8.35
CA LYS A 122 4.97 -12.50 9.56
C LYS A 122 5.82 -11.39 10.16
N ILE A 123 6.43 -10.54 9.32
CA ILE A 123 7.22 -9.39 9.79
C ILE A 123 6.30 -8.37 10.47
N ILE A 124 5.16 -8.02 9.87
CA ILE A 124 4.29 -6.96 10.43
C ILE A 124 3.58 -7.38 11.71
N GLN A 125 3.46 -8.69 12.01
CA GLN A 125 2.90 -9.19 13.26
C GLN A 125 3.66 -8.72 14.50
N GLN A 126 4.92 -8.30 14.37
CA GLN A 126 5.67 -7.70 15.48
C GLN A 126 5.17 -6.30 15.88
N TYR A 127 4.32 -5.68 15.06
CA TYR A 127 3.76 -4.34 15.24
C TYR A 127 2.25 -4.35 15.51
N LEU A 128 1.64 -5.54 15.64
CA LEU A 128 0.22 -5.75 15.96
C LEU A 128 0.07 -6.19 17.42
#